data_AF-A0A7R7WDF3-F1
#
_entry.id   AF-A0A7R7WDF3-F1
#
_cell.length_a   1.000
_cell.length_b   1.000
_cell.length_c   1.000
_cell.angle_alpha   90.00
_cell.angle_beta   90.00
_cell.angle_gamma   90.00
#
_symmetry.space_group_name_H-M   'P 1'
#
loop_
_entity.id
_entity.type
_entity.pdbx_description
1 polymer ?
#
loop_
_entity_poly.entity_id
_entity_poly.type
_entity_poly.pdbx_seq_one_letter_code
_entity_poly.pdbx_strand_id
1 'polypeptide(L)'
;MSSQVPTMAENCSRNSFFRLPTEIIQYIAYLLPRDIDMVNFAQCCPWLAAKTLPGHSSIWRSRFIDLYDVTRQYASNEVKVEYQIRAIVLSQSISFKFGQKEAQTLWLEVLRDMLRESYWLLESNGPYTSKNHQKIRDILSNSELLNRPVSGYSQKDAGSPSDLFCATQLCLTGLALDPLMSVQCLRTDYDVGVVYGYRAENSRPIVLENKLDLQKLLHIRNFWLRHLLCPTEATFHASYINLAPRYKPRSWGELAPSDDELPWMGYASCVHPYPRSLKILEDRQTCADLDTNCAQVRFQSLSVKPDPNPLNWPPILQSVVSLDPLNFERSYFRGIRRTPDYVVQPPDLVRGFCEPIADFQGGFSGWRRICFVIYQWDQEQPPVLSANDGTEPALDENAGPFEAKWPPPDFESDFYLVQVYEGVILPEGRMMIGTWIDLLETLDKGPFIFWKR
;
A
#
# COMPACT_ATOMS: atom_id res chain seq x y z
N MET A 1 19.26 -6.73 -72.68
CA MET A 1 18.16 -7.42 -71.97
C MET A 1 17.89 -6.65 -70.69
N SER A 2 16.93 -5.72 -70.72
CA SER A 2 16.46 -5.04 -69.51
C SER A 2 15.54 -5.98 -68.76
N SER A 3 16.01 -6.50 -67.63
CA SER A 3 15.17 -7.15 -66.63
C SER A 3 14.21 -6.10 -66.07
N GLN A 4 12.94 -6.15 -66.47
CA GLN A 4 11.88 -5.39 -65.80
C GLN A 4 11.70 -5.99 -64.41
N VAL A 5 12.12 -5.24 -63.39
CA VAL A 5 11.79 -5.54 -62.00
C VAL A 5 10.27 -5.45 -61.87
N PRO A 6 9.57 -6.54 -61.49
CA PRO A 6 8.12 -6.53 -61.36
C PRO A 6 7.69 -5.45 -60.37
N THR A 7 6.63 -4.73 -60.69
CA THR A 7 6.04 -3.77 -59.74
C THR A 7 5.49 -4.52 -58.53
N MET A 8 5.49 -3.90 -57.34
CA MET A 8 4.99 -4.53 -56.10
C MET A 8 3.58 -5.12 -56.25
N ALA A 9 2.74 -4.50 -57.09
CA ALA A 9 1.39 -4.96 -57.40
C ALA A 9 1.38 -6.33 -58.11
N GLU A 10 2.29 -6.56 -59.05
CA GLU A 10 2.40 -7.83 -59.79
C GLU A 10 2.92 -8.97 -58.90
N ASN A 11 3.88 -8.69 -58.01
CA ASN A 11 4.40 -9.67 -57.05
C ASN A 11 3.37 -10.04 -55.96
N CYS A 12 2.55 -9.10 -55.50
CA CYS A 12 1.46 -9.40 -54.56
C CYS A 12 0.37 -10.30 -55.19
N SER A 13 0.11 -10.16 -56.50
CA SER A 13 -0.94 -10.95 -57.17
C SER A 13 -0.62 -12.45 -57.29
N ARG A 14 0.67 -12.82 -57.30
CA ARG A 14 1.16 -14.21 -57.48
C ARG A 14 1.37 -14.97 -56.18
N ASN A 15 1.60 -14.28 -55.06
CA ASN A 15 1.87 -14.93 -53.78
C ASN A 15 0.55 -15.09 -52.99
N SER A 16 0.18 -16.33 -52.69
CA SER A 16 -1.04 -16.71 -51.98
C SER A 16 -1.19 -16.06 -50.61
N PHE A 17 -0.08 -15.69 -49.98
CA PHE A 17 -0.06 -14.98 -48.70
C PHE A 17 -0.74 -13.60 -48.78
N PHE A 18 -0.53 -12.86 -49.87
CA PHE A 18 -1.15 -11.54 -50.05
C PHE A 18 -2.65 -11.61 -50.39
N ARG A 19 -3.18 -12.82 -50.58
CA ARG A 19 -4.62 -13.08 -50.78
C ARG A 19 -5.34 -13.41 -49.47
N LEU A 20 -4.62 -13.54 -48.36
CA LEU A 20 -5.24 -13.81 -47.07
C LEU A 20 -6.09 -12.60 -46.60
N PRO A 21 -7.22 -12.84 -45.92
CA PRO A 21 -8.00 -11.80 -45.28
C PRO A 21 -7.17 -11.00 -44.27
N THR A 22 -7.57 -9.74 -44.02
CA THR A 22 -6.86 -8.83 -43.11
C THR A 22 -6.76 -9.43 -41.70
N GLU A 23 -7.83 -10.09 -41.27
CA GLU A 23 -8.00 -10.73 -39.97
C GLU A 23 -6.98 -11.86 -39.79
N ILE A 24 -6.72 -12.65 -40.84
CA ILE A 24 -5.74 -13.74 -40.81
C ILE A 24 -4.32 -13.18 -40.75
N ILE A 25 -4.02 -12.12 -41.52
CA ILE A 25 -2.72 -11.45 -41.47
C ILE A 25 -2.47 -10.83 -40.08
N GLN A 26 -3.48 -10.20 -39.50
CA GLN A 26 -3.42 -9.65 -38.15
C GLN A 26 -3.23 -10.75 -37.11
N TYR A 27 -3.92 -11.89 -37.24
CA TYR A 27 -3.72 -13.03 -36.35
C TYR A 27 -2.30 -13.61 -36.43
N ILE A 28 -1.75 -13.77 -37.64
CA ILE A 28 -0.35 -14.19 -37.83
C ILE A 28 0.61 -13.20 -37.17
N ALA A 29 0.41 -11.89 -37.38
CA ALA A 29 1.27 -10.86 -36.79
C ALA A 29 1.14 -10.80 -35.26
N TYR A 30 -0.05 -11.06 -34.73
CA TYR A 30 -0.29 -11.17 -33.30
C TYR A 30 0.54 -12.30 -32.67
N LEU A 31 0.58 -13.47 -33.30
CA LEU A 31 1.33 -14.65 -32.83
C LEU A 31 2.86 -14.50 -32.87
N LEU A 32 3.40 -13.40 -33.42
CA LEU A 32 4.84 -13.14 -33.39
C LEU A 32 5.33 -12.92 -31.95
N PRO A 33 6.42 -13.56 -31.51
CA PRO A 33 6.74 -13.66 -30.08
C PRO A 33 7.19 -12.35 -29.44
N ARG A 34 7.79 -11.43 -30.21
CA ARG A 34 8.30 -10.14 -29.69
C ARG A 34 7.81 -8.97 -30.52
N ASP A 35 7.77 -7.78 -29.93
CA ASP A 35 7.40 -6.55 -30.63
C ASP A 35 8.32 -6.23 -31.81
N ILE A 36 9.61 -6.54 -31.68
CA ILE A 36 10.58 -6.37 -32.77
C ILE A 36 10.25 -7.24 -33.99
N ASP A 37 9.72 -8.45 -33.77
CA ASP A 37 9.36 -9.35 -34.85
C ASP A 37 8.14 -8.82 -35.61
N MET A 38 7.20 -8.17 -34.92
CA MET A 38 6.06 -7.47 -35.53
C MET A 38 6.52 -6.25 -36.34
N VAL A 39 7.47 -5.46 -35.82
CA VAL A 39 8.06 -4.34 -36.56
C VAL A 39 8.75 -4.83 -37.84
N ASN A 40 9.57 -5.89 -37.73
CA ASN A 40 10.24 -6.49 -38.88
C ASN A 40 9.22 -7.01 -39.91
N PHE A 41 8.15 -7.66 -39.46
CA PHE A 41 7.07 -8.14 -40.31
C PHE A 41 6.36 -7.01 -41.06
N ALA A 42 6.08 -5.89 -40.38
CA ALA A 42 5.51 -4.70 -41.01
C ALA A 42 6.47 -4.05 -42.02
N GLN A 43 7.78 -4.07 -41.74
CA GLN A 43 8.82 -3.50 -42.60
C GLN A 43 9.09 -4.31 -43.87
N CYS A 44 8.65 -5.57 -43.94
CA CYS A 44 8.81 -6.40 -45.14
C CYS A 44 8.18 -5.75 -46.38
N CYS A 45 7.01 -5.09 -46.24
CA CYS A 45 6.42 -4.32 -47.35
C CYS A 45 5.29 -3.36 -46.89
N PRO A 46 4.98 -2.31 -47.69
CA PRO A 46 3.90 -1.36 -47.39
C PRO A 46 2.52 -2.00 -47.21
N TRP A 47 2.23 -3.10 -47.92
CA TRP A 47 0.95 -3.81 -47.77
C TRP A 47 0.79 -4.42 -46.37
N LEU A 48 1.85 -5.04 -45.84
CA LEU A 48 1.85 -5.59 -44.49
C LEU A 48 1.76 -4.47 -43.45
N ALA A 49 2.56 -3.41 -43.61
CA ALA A 49 2.48 -2.23 -42.75
C ALA A 49 1.05 -1.66 -42.66
N ALA A 50 0.36 -1.53 -43.80
CA ALA A 50 -1.01 -1.02 -43.85
C ALA A 50 -2.03 -1.93 -43.15
N LYS A 51 -1.74 -3.22 -42.97
CA LYS A 51 -2.63 -4.20 -42.34
C LYS A 51 -2.35 -4.39 -40.85
N THR A 52 -1.11 -4.20 -40.40
CA THR A 52 -0.70 -4.48 -39.01
C THR A 52 -0.53 -3.24 -38.14
N LEU A 53 0.00 -2.14 -38.69
CA LEU A 53 0.31 -0.94 -37.92
C LEU A 53 -0.89 -0.06 -37.52
N PRO A 54 -2.04 -0.03 -38.21
CA PRO A 54 -3.13 0.87 -37.80
C PRO A 54 -3.58 0.66 -36.35
N GLY A 55 -3.98 1.74 -35.67
CA GLY A 55 -4.45 1.69 -34.28
C GLY A 55 -5.73 0.86 -34.08
N HIS A 56 -6.53 0.70 -35.13
CA HIS A 56 -7.73 -0.15 -35.09
C HIS A 56 -7.45 -1.64 -35.37
N SER A 57 -6.18 -2.02 -35.60
CA SER A 57 -5.79 -3.41 -35.76
C SER A 57 -6.07 -4.22 -34.50
N SER A 58 -6.61 -5.43 -34.65
CA SER A 58 -6.91 -6.33 -33.52
C SER A 58 -5.65 -6.75 -32.76
N ILE A 59 -4.48 -6.73 -33.42
CA ILE A 59 -3.17 -7.08 -32.85
C ILE A 59 -2.92 -6.38 -31.53
N TRP A 60 -3.08 -5.06 -31.51
CA TRP A 60 -2.71 -4.23 -30.36
C TRP A 60 -3.61 -4.51 -29.17
N ARG A 61 -4.91 -4.67 -29.42
CA ARG A 61 -5.87 -5.03 -28.38
C ARG A 61 -5.61 -6.43 -27.85
N SER A 62 -5.35 -7.42 -28.70
CA SER A 62 -5.05 -8.77 -28.25
C SER A 62 -3.77 -8.79 -27.40
N ARG A 63 -2.68 -8.16 -27.85
CA ARG A 63 -1.44 -8.07 -27.06
C ARG A 63 -1.62 -7.32 -25.75
N PHE A 64 -2.39 -6.24 -25.75
CA PHE A 64 -2.67 -5.50 -24.52
C PHE A 64 -3.47 -6.34 -23.54
N ILE A 65 -4.54 -7.02 -23.99
CA ILE A 65 -5.34 -7.94 -23.18
C ILE A 65 -4.46 -9.05 -22.60
N ASP A 66 -3.51 -9.58 -23.36
CA ASP A 66 -2.66 -10.68 -22.90
C ASP A 66 -1.74 -10.25 -21.76
N LEU A 67 -1.18 -9.04 -21.82
CA LEU A 67 -0.14 -8.55 -20.91
C LEU A 67 -0.64 -7.66 -19.77
N TYR A 68 -1.73 -6.94 -19.96
CA TYR A 68 -2.20 -5.89 -19.07
C TYR A 68 -3.68 -6.07 -18.73
N ASP A 69 -4.08 -5.43 -17.64
CA ASP A 69 -5.48 -5.36 -17.27
C ASP A 69 -6.24 -4.43 -18.22
N VAL A 70 -7.47 -4.83 -18.59
CA VAL A 70 -8.31 -4.03 -19.49
C VAL A 70 -9.47 -3.45 -18.70
N THR A 71 -9.40 -2.16 -18.44
CA THR A 71 -10.53 -1.38 -17.95
C THR A 71 -11.43 -1.01 -19.15
N ARG A 72 -12.75 -0.92 -18.94
CA ARG A 72 -13.78 -0.86 -20.00
C ARG A 72 -13.73 0.39 -20.92
N GLN A 73 -12.69 1.22 -20.87
CA GLN A 73 -12.71 2.58 -21.40
C GLN A 73 -11.85 2.84 -22.65
N TYR A 74 -10.98 1.93 -23.09
CA TYR A 74 -10.06 2.26 -24.20
C TYR A 74 -10.64 2.05 -25.61
N ALA A 75 -10.64 3.12 -26.40
CA ALA A 75 -10.82 3.02 -27.85
C ALA A 75 -9.63 2.29 -28.49
N SER A 76 -9.83 1.63 -29.64
CA SER A 76 -8.78 0.78 -30.24
C SER A 76 -7.45 1.50 -30.50
N ASN A 77 -7.54 2.74 -30.98
CA ASN A 77 -6.38 3.61 -31.20
C ASN A 77 -5.65 3.96 -29.90
N GLU A 78 -6.36 4.16 -28.80
CA GLU A 78 -5.78 4.44 -27.48
C GLU A 78 -5.07 3.20 -26.95
N VAL A 79 -5.65 2.01 -27.10
CA VAL A 79 -5.01 0.74 -26.68
C VAL A 79 -3.65 0.56 -27.33
N LYS A 80 -3.52 0.89 -28.62
CA LYS A 80 -2.21 0.84 -29.28
C LYS A 80 -1.21 1.79 -28.63
N VAL A 81 -1.60 3.04 -28.39
CA VAL A 81 -0.72 4.05 -27.80
C VAL A 81 -0.30 3.63 -26.40
N GLU A 82 -1.24 3.22 -25.56
CA GLU A 82 -0.97 2.73 -24.20
C GLU A 82 -0.07 1.50 -24.19
N TYR A 83 -0.34 0.52 -25.06
CA TYR A 83 0.52 -0.65 -25.23
C TYR A 83 1.97 -0.24 -25.53
N GLN A 84 2.15 0.66 -26.51
CA GLN A 84 3.48 1.08 -26.95
C GLN A 84 4.20 1.88 -25.87
N ILE A 85 3.51 2.79 -25.18
CA ILE A 85 4.07 3.55 -24.05
C ILE A 85 4.57 2.57 -22.98
N ARG A 86 3.71 1.65 -22.52
CA ARG A 86 4.09 0.65 -21.50
C ARG A 86 5.24 -0.23 -21.96
N ALA A 87 5.18 -0.76 -23.19
CA ALA A 87 6.22 -1.62 -23.72
C ALA A 87 7.58 -0.91 -23.79
N ILE A 88 7.60 0.35 -24.22
CA ILE A 88 8.84 1.14 -24.30
C ILE A 88 9.34 1.49 -22.90
N VAL A 89 8.50 2.10 -22.06
CA VAL A 89 8.89 2.61 -20.75
C VAL A 89 9.31 1.49 -19.81
N LEU A 90 8.54 0.40 -19.74
CA LEU A 90 8.81 -0.71 -18.83
C LEU A 90 9.97 -1.60 -19.28
N SER A 91 10.40 -1.49 -20.54
CA SER A 91 11.62 -2.17 -21.01
C SER A 91 12.91 -1.49 -20.55
N GLN A 92 12.84 -0.23 -20.12
CA GLN A 92 13.99 0.53 -19.66
C GLN A 92 14.30 0.22 -18.20
N SER A 93 15.58 -0.01 -17.90
CA SER A 93 16.05 -0.03 -16.51
C SER A 93 15.99 1.39 -15.95
N ILE A 94 15.41 1.52 -14.75
CA ILE A 94 15.26 2.80 -14.07
C ILE A 94 16.12 2.85 -12.82
N SER A 95 16.77 3.99 -12.58
CA SER A 95 17.50 4.26 -11.35
C SER A 95 17.15 5.66 -10.84
N PHE A 96 17.02 5.78 -9.53
CA PHE A 96 16.74 7.02 -8.82
C PHE A 96 17.98 7.58 -8.11
N LYS A 97 19.15 7.00 -8.37
CA LYS A 97 20.44 7.38 -7.78
C LYS A 97 20.76 8.87 -7.85
N PHE A 98 20.36 9.52 -8.93
CA PHE A 98 20.61 10.94 -9.23
C PHE A 98 19.33 11.78 -9.26
N GLY A 99 18.33 11.38 -8.48
CA GLY A 99 17.06 12.10 -8.35
C GLY A 99 16.03 11.68 -9.40
N GLN A 100 14.94 12.45 -9.48
CA GLN A 100 13.87 12.26 -10.47
C GLN A 100 14.07 13.24 -11.63
N LYS A 101 14.14 12.70 -12.85
CA LYS A 101 14.09 13.47 -14.09
C LYS A 101 12.84 13.09 -14.87
N GLU A 102 12.67 13.65 -16.06
CA GLU A 102 11.53 13.37 -16.94
C GLU A 102 11.33 11.87 -17.19
N ALA A 103 12.42 11.12 -17.45
CA ALA A 103 12.34 9.67 -17.66
C ALA A 103 11.83 8.91 -16.43
N GLN A 104 12.33 9.23 -15.23
CA GLN A 104 11.83 8.66 -13.97
C GLN A 104 10.37 9.03 -13.72
N THR A 105 9.99 10.25 -14.06
CA THR A 105 8.61 10.74 -13.89
C THR A 105 7.67 9.96 -14.78
N LEU A 106 7.96 9.87 -16.08
CA LEU A 106 7.17 9.07 -17.03
C LEU A 106 7.07 7.60 -16.60
N TRP A 107 8.16 7.04 -16.09
CA TRP A 107 8.18 5.67 -15.61
C TRP A 107 7.28 5.45 -14.39
N LEU A 108 7.28 6.40 -13.44
CA LEU A 108 6.37 6.39 -12.29
C LEU A 108 4.91 6.61 -12.70
N GLU A 109 4.63 7.45 -13.71
CA GLU A 109 3.27 7.66 -14.24
C GLU A 109 2.70 6.37 -14.83
N VAL A 110 3.50 5.63 -15.62
CA VAL A 110 3.09 4.33 -16.16
C VAL A 110 2.79 3.34 -15.02
N LEU A 111 3.65 3.28 -13.99
CA LEU A 111 3.36 2.45 -12.82
C LEU A 111 2.08 2.87 -12.11
N ARG A 112 1.91 4.17 -11.84
CA ARG A 112 0.71 4.72 -11.19
C ARG A 112 -0.55 4.31 -11.95
N ASP A 113 -0.56 4.44 -13.27
CA ASP A 113 -1.74 4.15 -14.06
C ASP A 113 -2.04 2.63 -14.07
N MET A 114 -1.01 1.80 -14.18
CA MET A 114 -1.16 0.35 -14.02
C MET A 114 -1.72 -0.05 -12.65
N LEU A 115 -1.26 0.59 -11.57
CA LEU A 115 -1.75 0.35 -10.21
C LEU A 115 -3.20 0.75 -10.03
N ARG A 116 -3.58 1.94 -10.54
CA ARG A 116 -4.95 2.44 -10.47
C ARG A 116 -5.92 1.53 -11.21
N GLU A 117 -5.52 1.02 -12.37
CA GLU A 117 -6.28 0.01 -13.11
C GLU A 117 -6.50 -1.26 -12.30
N SER A 118 -5.46 -1.72 -11.58
CA SER A 118 -5.58 -2.89 -10.70
C SER A 118 -6.55 -2.64 -9.53
N TYR A 119 -6.53 -1.45 -8.94
CA TYR A 119 -7.45 -1.08 -7.84
C TYR A 119 -8.88 -0.98 -8.32
N TRP A 120 -9.10 -0.43 -9.52
CA TRP A 120 -10.44 -0.38 -10.13
C TRP A 120 -11.03 -1.78 -10.36
N LEU A 121 -10.20 -2.77 -10.74
CA LEU A 121 -10.64 -4.16 -10.88
C LEU A 121 -11.11 -4.77 -9.55
N LEU A 122 -10.46 -4.39 -8.44
CA LEU A 122 -10.84 -4.84 -7.11
C LEU A 122 -12.23 -4.33 -6.71
N GLU A 123 -12.50 -3.04 -6.96
CA GLU A 123 -13.79 -2.42 -6.66
C GLU A 123 -14.94 -2.97 -7.53
N SER A 124 -14.64 -3.38 -8.77
CA SER A 124 -15.64 -3.80 -9.74
C SER A 124 -16.03 -5.29 -9.68
N ASN A 125 -15.65 -6.01 -8.61
CA ASN A 125 -15.78 -7.48 -8.50
C ASN A 125 -15.21 -8.21 -9.72
N GLY A 126 -14.10 -7.69 -10.27
CA GLY A 126 -13.39 -8.27 -11.40
C GLY A 126 -12.74 -9.63 -11.08
N PRO A 127 -12.04 -10.25 -12.05
CA PRO A 127 -11.29 -11.47 -11.79
C PRO A 127 -10.30 -11.30 -10.62
N TYR A 128 -10.14 -12.34 -9.80
CA TYR A 128 -9.34 -12.33 -8.57
C TYR A 128 -7.82 -12.14 -8.79
N THR A 129 -7.37 -11.98 -10.03
CA THR A 129 -5.96 -11.83 -10.41
C THR A 129 -5.80 -10.62 -11.35
N SER A 130 -4.81 -9.78 -11.08
CA SER A 130 -4.46 -8.60 -11.89
C SER A 130 -3.18 -8.87 -12.68
N LYS A 131 -3.26 -8.72 -14.00
CA LYS A 131 -2.09 -8.84 -14.90
C LYS A 131 -1.12 -7.69 -14.71
N ASN A 132 -1.64 -6.49 -14.46
CA ASN A 132 -0.80 -5.33 -14.17
C ASN A 132 0.05 -5.58 -12.92
N HIS A 133 -0.53 -6.12 -11.85
CA HIS A 133 0.21 -6.46 -10.64
C HIS A 133 1.32 -7.49 -10.89
N GLN A 134 1.03 -8.56 -11.64
CA GLN A 134 2.06 -9.55 -12.02
C GLN A 134 3.19 -8.88 -12.81
N LYS A 135 2.83 -8.05 -13.80
CA LYS A 135 3.79 -7.35 -14.63
C LYS A 135 4.67 -6.39 -13.82
N ILE A 136 4.06 -5.66 -12.87
CA ILE A 136 4.78 -4.77 -11.95
C ILE A 136 5.75 -5.57 -11.08
N ARG A 137 5.33 -6.72 -10.53
CA ARG A 137 6.21 -7.61 -9.79
C ARG A 137 7.43 -8.00 -10.63
N ASP A 138 7.21 -8.53 -11.83
CA ASP A 138 8.28 -9.00 -12.71
C ASP A 138 9.30 -7.90 -13.04
N ILE A 139 8.82 -6.69 -13.29
CA ILE A 139 9.67 -5.53 -13.61
C ILE A 139 10.45 -5.06 -12.38
N LEU A 140 9.82 -5.08 -11.21
CA LEU A 140 10.42 -4.57 -9.98
C LEU A 140 11.36 -5.55 -9.29
N SER A 141 11.26 -6.85 -9.55
CA SER A 141 12.18 -7.86 -8.99
C SER A 141 13.66 -7.57 -9.27
N ASN A 142 13.96 -6.82 -10.35
CA ASN A 142 15.33 -6.42 -10.72
C ASN A 142 15.58 -4.91 -10.57
N SER A 143 14.69 -4.18 -9.89
CA SER A 143 14.75 -2.72 -9.79
C SER A 143 15.32 -2.25 -8.46
N GLU A 144 16.09 -1.15 -8.50
CA GLU A 144 16.53 -0.44 -7.28
C GLU A 144 15.36 0.25 -6.58
N LEU A 145 14.21 0.45 -7.24
CA LEU A 145 13.07 1.21 -6.70
C LEU A 145 12.61 0.68 -5.34
N LEU A 146 12.45 -0.64 -5.18
CA LEU A 146 12.00 -1.24 -3.92
C LEU A 146 13.13 -1.40 -2.90
N ASN A 147 14.36 -1.55 -3.36
CA ASN A 147 15.54 -1.78 -2.53
C ASN A 147 16.04 -0.47 -1.92
N ARG A 148 16.12 0.60 -2.70
CA ARG A 148 16.57 1.94 -2.29
C ARG A 148 15.42 2.94 -2.49
N PRO A 149 14.43 2.97 -1.59
CA PRO A 149 13.24 3.81 -1.69
C PRO A 149 13.51 5.29 -1.36
N VAL A 150 14.61 5.83 -1.91
CA VAL A 150 15.09 7.20 -1.73
C VAL A 150 15.44 7.76 -3.10
N SER A 151 15.02 9.00 -3.36
CA SER A 151 15.42 9.73 -4.57
C SER A 151 16.74 10.46 -4.31
N GLY A 152 17.71 10.33 -5.22
CA GLY A 152 18.94 11.10 -5.17
C GLY A 152 19.96 10.64 -4.14
N TYR A 153 19.96 9.37 -3.72
CA TYR A 153 20.85 8.87 -2.65
C TYR A 153 22.37 8.94 -2.94
N SER A 154 22.80 9.35 -4.14
CA SER A 154 24.20 9.67 -4.44
C SER A 154 24.49 11.16 -4.58
N GLN A 155 23.51 12.02 -4.29
CA GLN A 155 23.65 13.47 -4.33
C GLN A 155 23.80 13.99 -2.89
N LYS A 156 24.71 14.96 -2.70
CA LYS A 156 24.89 15.62 -1.40
C LYS A 156 23.67 16.45 -1.02
N ASP A 157 23.05 17.09 -2.02
CA ASP A 157 21.88 17.95 -1.89
C ASP A 157 20.73 17.36 -2.73
N ALA A 158 20.29 16.16 -2.38
CA ALA A 158 19.10 15.59 -3.00
C ALA A 158 17.89 16.47 -2.64
N GLY A 159 17.15 16.95 -3.64
CA GLY A 159 15.87 17.61 -3.42
C GLY A 159 14.86 16.66 -2.78
N SER A 160 13.76 17.20 -2.26
CA SER A 160 12.67 16.37 -1.74
C SER A 160 12.12 15.46 -2.84
N PRO A 161 11.76 14.20 -2.52
CA PRO A 161 11.09 13.33 -3.47
C PRO A 161 9.77 13.97 -3.91
N SER A 162 9.30 13.64 -5.13
CA SER A 162 7.98 14.13 -5.55
C SER A 162 6.88 13.35 -4.84
N ASP A 163 5.69 13.94 -4.76
CA ASP A 163 4.51 13.25 -4.24
C ASP A 163 4.21 11.97 -5.03
N LEU A 164 4.41 11.98 -6.36
CA LEU A 164 4.24 10.80 -7.21
C LEU A 164 5.20 9.67 -6.79
N PHE A 165 6.47 9.97 -6.53
CA PHE A 165 7.42 8.98 -6.04
C PHE A 165 7.02 8.43 -4.68
N CYS A 166 6.66 9.30 -3.73
CA CYS A 166 6.27 8.89 -2.38
C CYS A 166 5.00 8.03 -2.41
N ALA A 167 3.96 8.48 -3.10
CA ALA A 167 2.70 7.76 -3.22
C ALA A 167 2.88 6.41 -3.95
N THR A 168 3.69 6.35 -5.00
CA THR A 168 3.98 5.09 -5.70
C THR A 168 4.72 4.11 -4.80
N GLN A 169 5.75 4.55 -4.07
CA GLN A 169 6.48 3.72 -3.08
C GLN A 169 5.58 3.21 -1.96
N LEU A 170 4.70 4.06 -1.46
CA LEU A 170 3.71 3.72 -0.44
C LEU A 170 2.73 2.67 -0.98
N CYS A 171 2.15 2.89 -2.16
CA CYS A 171 1.26 1.92 -2.82
C CYS A 171 1.95 0.57 -3.00
N LEU A 172 3.25 0.54 -3.32
CA LEU A 172 4.06 -0.67 -3.46
C LEU A 172 4.50 -1.32 -2.13
N THR A 173 4.02 -0.87 -0.95
CA THR A 173 4.50 -1.38 0.34
C THR A 173 4.26 -2.88 0.51
N GLY A 174 3.09 -3.39 0.09
CA GLY A 174 2.78 -4.82 0.20
C GLY A 174 3.77 -5.68 -0.60
N LEU A 175 4.09 -5.24 -1.82
CA LEU A 175 5.09 -5.89 -2.67
C LEU A 175 6.50 -5.78 -2.07
N ALA A 176 6.85 -4.62 -1.51
CA ALA A 176 8.17 -4.38 -0.93
C ALA A 176 8.43 -5.15 0.37
N LEU A 177 7.37 -5.54 1.09
CA LEU A 177 7.44 -6.37 2.29
C LEU A 177 7.55 -7.87 1.98
N ASP A 178 7.39 -8.29 0.73
CA ASP A 178 7.65 -9.68 0.35
C ASP A 178 9.16 -9.98 0.45
N PRO A 179 9.58 -10.93 1.31
CA PRO A 179 10.99 -11.32 1.44
C PRO A 179 11.62 -11.83 0.14
N LEU A 180 10.83 -12.22 -0.86
CA LEU A 180 11.31 -12.64 -2.18
C LEU A 180 11.58 -11.48 -3.14
N MET A 181 11.15 -10.25 -2.81
CA MET A 181 11.21 -9.10 -3.71
C MET A 181 12.38 -8.15 -3.44
N SER A 182 12.65 -7.82 -2.18
CA SER A 182 13.60 -6.77 -1.81
C SER A 182 14.20 -7.03 -0.43
N VAL A 183 15.48 -6.73 -0.24
CA VAL A 183 16.19 -7.00 1.04
C VAL A 183 16.97 -5.78 1.55
N GLN A 184 17.14 -4.71 0.76
CA GLN A 184 18.20 -3.73 1.07
C GLN A 184 17.77 -2.30 1.37
N CYS A 185 16.91 -2.09 2.38
CA CYS A 185 16.70 -0.75 2.96
C CYS A 185 17.82 -0.40 3.97
N LEU A 186 18.60 0.66 3.71
CA LEU A 186 19.66 1.09 4.63
C LEU A 186 19.13 1.98 5.76
N ARG A 187 19.92 2.11 6.83
CA ARG A 187 19.62 3.00 7.96
C ARG A 187 19.53 4.46 7.52
N THR A 188 20.32 4.84 6.52
CA THR A 188 20.33 6.17 5.91
C THR A 188 19.14 6.44 4.98
N ASP A 189 18.30 5.43 4.72
CA ASP A 189 17.19 5.55 3.78
C ASP A 189 15.89 6.07 4.43
N TYR A 190 15.96 6.38 5.73
CA TYR A 190 14.92 7.09 6.45
C TYR A 190 15.49 7.96 7.58
N ASP A 191 14.75 8.99 7.97
CA ASP A 191 15.04 9.83 9.12
C ASP A 191 14.28 9.30 10.35
N VAL A 192 15.02 8.79 11.35
CA VAL A 192 14.42 8.24 12.58
C VAL A 192 13.75 9.31 13.43
N GLY A 193 14.23 10.56 13.37
CA GLY A 193 13.63 11.69 14.05
C GLY A 193 12.25 12.01 13.47
N VAL A 194 12.10 11.91 12.15
CA VAL A 194 10.79 12.03 11.49
C VAL A 194 9.87 10.87 11.87
N VAL A 195 10.39 9.63 11.87
CA VAL A 195 9.62 8.41 12.21
C VAL A 195 9.02 8.47 13.61
N TYR A 196 9.78 8.93 14.60
CA TYR A 196 9.34 9.03 16.00
C TYR A 196 8.85 10.43 16.40
N GLY A 197 8.81 11.40 15.49
CA GLY A 197 8.48 12.79 15.79
C GLY A 197 9.36 13.37 16.91
N TYR A 198 10.67 13.17 16.84
CA TYR A 198 11.62 13.56 17.88
C TYR A 198 11.54 15.07 18.17
N ARG A 199 11.33 15.44 19.44
CA ARG A 199 11.12 16.83 19.91
C ARG A 199 10.01 17.61 19.21
N ALA A 200 9.11 16.96 18.49
CA ALA A 200 7.88 17.58 18.06
C ALA A 200 6.97 17.74 19.30
N GLU A 201 6.90 18.97 19.83
CA GLU A 201 6.05 19.33 20.99
C GLU A 201 4.58 18.97 20.74
N ASN A 202 4.14 19.13 19.49
CA ASN A 202 2.91 18.57 18.95
C ASN A 202 3.29 17.68 17.77
N SER A 203 3.00 16.38 17.83
CA SER A 203 3.11 15.49 16.67
C SER A 203 2.40 16.14 15.49
N ARG A 204 3.14 16.55 14.45
CA ARG A 204 2.50 17.07 13.23
C ARG A 204 1.55 15.99 12.71
N PRO A 205 0.27 16.31 12.52
CA PRO A 205 -0.70 15.33 12.07
C PRO A 205 -0.30 14.81 10.70
N ILE A 206 -0.54 13.52 10.46
CA ILE A 206 -0.25 12.89 9.16
C ILE A 206 -1.16 13.46 8.07
N VAL A 207 -2.37 13.87 8.47
CA VAL A 207 -3.38 14.46 7.58
C VAL A 207 -3.71 15.86 8.08
N LEU A 208 -3.49 16.86 7.22
CA LEU A 208 -3.85 18.25 7.50
C LEU A 208 -4.62 18.79 6.30
N GLU A 209 -5.85 19.26 6.51
CA GLU A 209 -6.69 19.87 5.46
C GLU A 209 -6.76 19.02 4.17
N ASN A 210 -7.06 17.71 4.32
CA ASN A 210 -7.08 16.71 3.23
C ASN A 210 -5.75 16.48 2.48
N LYS A 211 -4.63 17.00 2.99
CA LYS A 211 -3.29 16.70 2.46
C LYS A 211 -2.54 15.72 3.34
N LEU A 212 -1.91 14.74 2.70
CA LEU A 212 -1.05 13.77 3.35
C LEU A 212 0.40 14.24 3.41
N ASP A 213 1.03 14.06 4.56
CA ASP A 213 2.49 14.08 4.65
C ASP A 213 3.08 12.77 4.08
N LEU A 214 3.09 12.67 2.75
CA LEU A 214 3.59 11.50 2.01
C LEU A 214 5.06 11.21 2.32
N GLN A 215 5.86 12.23 2.62
CA GLN A 215 7.28 12.08 2.92
C GLN A 215 7.47 11.46 4.31
N LYS A 216 6.74 11.93 5.33
CA LYS A 216 6.72 11.31 6.67
C LYS A 216 6.29 9.85 6.58
N LEU A 217 5.21 9.56 5.84
CA LEU A 217 4.75 8.18 5.62
C LEU A 217 5.81 7.32 4.94
N LEU A 218 6.53 7.85 3.94
CA LEU A 218 7.61 7.13 3.28
C LEU A 218 8.75 6.80 4.25
N HIS A 219 9.13 7.73 5.15
CA HIS A 219 10.11 7.46 6.19
C HIS A 219 9.66 6.34 7.14
N ILE A 220 8.39 6.35 7.58
CA ILE A 220 7.82 5.28 8.42
C ILE A 220 7.85 3.93 7.67
N ARG A 221 7.44 3.92 6.41
CA ARG A 221 7.47 2.73 5.55
C ARG A 221 8.88 2.17 5.41
N ASN A 222 9.88 3.03 5.18
CA ASN A 222 11.28 2.63 5.02
C ASN A 222 11.88 2.11 6.34
N PHE A 223 11.50 2.69 7.47
CA PHE A 223 11.79 2.13 8.80
C PHE A 223 11.28 0.68 8.88
N TRP A 224 10.00 0.44 8.57
CA TRP A 224 9.44 -0.91 8.63
C TRP A 224 10.11 -1.88 7.66
N LEU A 225 10.43 -1.48 6.43
CA LEU A 225 11.17 -2.34 5.51
C LEU A 225 12.49 -2.82 6.12
N ARG A 226 13.29 -1.91 6.66
CA ARG A 226 14.57 -2.26 7.26
C ARG A 226 14.37 -3.17 8.47
N HIS A 227 13.48 -2.81 9.37
CA HIS A 227 13.27 -3.54 10.63
C HIS A 227 12.64 -4.93 10.44
N LEU A 228 11.85 -5.13 9.38
CA LEU A 228 11.19 -6.41 9.07
C LEU A 228 12.03 -7.31 8.13
N LEU A 229 12.84 -6.73 7.23
CA LEU A 229 13.55 -7.50 6.19
C LEU A 229 15.08 -7.54 6.35
N CYS A 230 15.67 -6.66 7.17
CA CYS A 230 17.12 -6.66 7.36
C CYS A 230 17.51 -7.51 8.58
N PRO A 231 18.19 -8.66 8.41
CA PRO A 231 18.57 -9.52 9.53
C PRO A 231 19.58 -8.87 10.49
N THR A 232 20.39 -7.92 10.01
CA THR A 232 21.40 -7.23 10.84
C THR A 232 20.79 -6.20 11.79
N GLU A 233 19.55 -5.78 11.55
CA GLU A 233 18.86 -4.84 12.43
C GLU A 233 18.51 -5.48 13.78
N ALA A 234 18.33 -6.81 13.83
CA ALA A 234 18.06 -7.60 15.05
C ALA A 234 16.87 -7.10 15.89
N THR A 235 15.80 -6.64 15.23
CA THR A 235 14.56 -6.17 15.87
C THR A 235 13.37 -7.07 15.51
N PHE A 236 12.60 -6.72 14.48
CA PHE A 236 11.36 -7.41 14.10
C PHE A 236 11.57 -8.53 13.06
N HIS A 237 12.74 -8.57 12.40
CA HIS A 237 13.05 -9.49 11.31
C HIS A 237 12.73 -10.96 11.64
N ALA A 238 13.22 -11.48 12.77
CA ALA A 238 13.00 -12.88 13.13
C ALA A 238 11.51 -13.20 13.37
N SER A 239 10.74 -12.25 13.91
CA SER A 239 9.30 -12.38 14.07
C SER A 239 8.58 -12.41 12.73
N TYR A 240 8.92 -11.48 11.84
CA TYR A 240 8.29 -11.31 10.55
C TYR A 240 8.57 -12.46 9.57
N ILE A 241 9.83 -12.87 9.44
CA ILE A 241 10.22 -13.93 8.51
C ILE A 241 9.61 -15.28 8.90
N ASN A 242 9.46 -15.54 10.20
CA ASN A 242 8.86 -16.78 10.72
C ASN A 242 7.32 -16.78 10.69
N LEU A 243 6.67 -15.69 10.29
CA LEU A 243 5.23 -15.71 10.05
C LEU A 243 4.89 -16.74 8.97
N ALA A 244 3.87 -17.56 9.23
CA ALA A 244 3.32 -18.43 8.19
C ALA A 244 2.89 -17.57 6.97
N PRO A 245 3.00 -18.08 5.73
CA PRO A 245 2.67 -17.30 4.53
C PRO A 245 1.30 -16.62 4.57
N ARG A 246 0.31 -17.29 5.18
CA ARG A 246 -1.06 -16.77 5.39
C ARG A 246 -1.19 -15.58 6.35
N TYR A 247 -0.13 -15.22 7.07
CA TYR A 247 -0.09 -14.09 8.01
C TYR A 247 0.82 -12.96 7.53
N LYS A 248 1.59 -13.18 6.47
CA LYS A 248 2.36 -12.12 5.81
C LYS A 248 1.42 -11.28 4.94
N PRO A 249 1.79 -10.03 4.60
CA PRO A 249 1.10 -9.27 3.58
C PRO A 249 0.94 -10.14 2.33
N ARG A 250 -0.29 -10.31 1.85
CA ARG A 250 -0.52 -11.15 0.67
C ARG A 250 0.21 -10.57 -0.54
N SER A 251 0.79 -11.45 -1.33
CA SER A 251 1.33 -11.09 -2.63
C SER A 251 0.22 -10.49 -3.50
N TRP A 252 0.53 -9.37 -4.13
CA TRP A 252 -0.26 -8.81 -5.22
C TRP A 252 -0.55 -9.88 -6.27
N GLY A 253 -1.80 -10.31 -6.39
CA GLY A 253 -2.22 -11.38 -7.30
C GLY A 253 -3.24 -12.35 -6.71
N GLU A 254 -3.30 -12.51 -5.39
CA GLU A 254 -4.36 -13.28 -4.72
C GLU A 254 -5.34 -12.32 -4.07
N LEU A 255 -6.37 -11.89 -4.80
CA LEU A 255 -7.43 -11.08 -4.21
C LEU A 255 -8.18 -11.94 -3.19
N ALA A 256 -7.98 -11.64 -1.90
CA ALA A 256 -8.74 -12.18 -0.78
C ALA A 256 -10.25 -11.97 -0.99
N PRO A 257 -11.09 -12.89 -0.47
CA PRO A 257 -12.52 -12.65 -0.40
C PRO A 257 -12.82 -11.35 0.36
N SER A 258 -13.99 -10.77 0.07
CA SER A 258 -14.56 -9.59 0.73
C SER A 258 -14.95 -9.89 2.19
N ASP A 259 -14.06 -10.45 3.00
CA ASP A 259 -14.28 -10.59 4.43
C ASP A 259 -13.76 -9.33 5.11
N ASP A 260 -14.65 -8.35 5.28
CA ASP A 260 -14.45 -7.22 6.18
C ASP A 260 -14.26 -7.64 7.66
N GLU A 261 -14.38 -8.94 7.94
CA GLU A 261 -14.18 -9.55 9.26
C GLU A 261 -12.74 -10.05 9.52
N LEU A 262 -11.85 -10.03 8.51
CA LEU A 262 -10.47 -10.47 8.73
C LEU A 262 -9.70 -9.46 9.59
N PRO A 263 -8.98 -9.93 10.64
CA PRO A 263 -8.22 -9.04 11.49
C PRO A 263 -7.06 -8.40 10.73
N TRP A 264 -6.76 -7.16 11.12
CA TRP A 264 -5.53 -6.48 10.77
C TRP A 264 -4.37 -7.06 11.58
N MET A 265 -3.27 -7.39 10.91
CA MET A 265 -2.07 -7.96 11.51
C MET A 265 -0.93 -6.96 11.39
N GLY A 266 -0.14 -6.76 12.42
CA GLY A 266 0.87 -5.70 12.34
C GLY A 266 1.83 -5.59 13.49
N TYR A 267 2.62 -4.52 13.44
CA TYR A 267 3.63 -4.16 14.43
C TYR A 267 3.49 -2.69 14.80
N ALA A 268 3.82 -2.38 16.04
CA ALA A 268 4.05 -1.03 16.53
C ALA A 268 5.42 -1.00 17.22
N SER A 269 6.09 0.14 17.16
CA SER A 269 7.36 0.35 17.86
C SER A 269 7.27 1.58 18.76
N CYS A 270 7.96 1.54 19.89
CA CYS A 270 8.19 2.68 20.77
C CYS A 270 9.69 2.92 20.94
N VAL A 271 10.01 4.06 21.54
CA VAL A 271 11.33 4.39 22.05
C VAL A 271 11.21 4.59 23.56
N HIS A 272 11.84 3.72 24.33
CA HIS A 272 11.86 3.81 25.79
C HIS A 272 13.23 3.39 26.34
N PRO A 273 13.88 4.21 27.21
CA PRO A 273 13.46 5.54 27.64
C PRO A 273 13.62 6.58 26.50
N TYR A 274 12.93 7.71 26.60
CA TYR A 274 13.02 8.77 25.59
C TYR A 274 14.43 9.39 25.50
N PRO A 275 15.04 9.47 24.30
CA PRO A 275 16.44 9.87 24.14
C PRO A 275 16.67 11.36 24.39
N ARG A 276 17.76 11.66 25.11
CA ARG A 276 18.17 13.05 25.39
C ARG A 276 18.66 13.78 24.14
N SER A 277 19.13 13.07 23.12
CA SER A 277 19.59 13.64 21.84
C SER A 277 19.19 12.75 20.65
N LEU A 278 19.05 13.36 19.47
CA LEU A 278 18.76 12.64 18.23
C LEU A 278 19.84 11.61 17.91
N LYS A 279 21.11 11.91 18.20
CA LYS A 279 22.23 10.98 17.99
C LYS A 279 22.04 9.66 18.75
N ILE A 280 21.51 9.72 19.97
CA ILE A 280 21.22 8.52 20.77
C ILE A 280 20.09 7.69 20.11
N LEU A 281 19.05 8.37 19.60
CA LEU A 281 17.99 7.71 18.83
C LEU A 281 18.54 7.08 17.54
N GLU A 282 19.55 7.70 16.93
CA GLU A 282 20.21 7.17 15.73
C GLU A 282 21.06 5.92 16.01
N ASP A 283 21.70 5.87 17.18
CA ASP A 283 22.66 4.83 17.54
C ASP A 283 22.01 3.49 17.96
N ARG A 284 20.78 3.49 18.51
CA ARG A 284 19.81 2.37 18.70
C ARG A 284 19.06 2.50 20.02
N GLN A 285 17.74 2.70 19.98
CA GLN A 285 16.85 2.66 21.17
C GLN A 285 15.39 2.35 20.81
N THR A 286 15.12 1.35 19.97
CA THR A 286 13.72 0.91 19.82
C THR A 286 13.39 -0.06 20.95
N CYS A 287 12.16 -0.05 21.44
CA CYS A 287 11.66 -1.07 22.39
C CYS A 287 11.72 -2.50 21.81
N ALA A 288 12.05 -2.64 20.53
CA ALA A 288 12.21 -3.89 19.82
C ALA A 288 13.67 -4.39 19.77
N ASP A 289 14.62 -3.66 20.35
CA ASP A 289 16.02 -4.09 20.43
C ASP A 289 16.12 -5.28 21.41
N LEU A 290 16.44 -6.45 20.87
CA LEU A 290 16.45 -7.74 21.58
C LEU A 290 17.57 -7.88 22.62
N ASP A 291 18.41 -6.85 22.79
CA ASP A 291 19.47 -6.80 23.81
C ASP A 291 18.91 -6.57 25.23
N THR A 292 17.64 -6.15 25.34
CA THR A 292 16.94 -5.94 26.62
C THR A 292 15.70 -6.84 26.74
N ASN A 293 15.86 -7.97 27.44
CA ASN A 293 14.82 -8.81 28.06
C ASN A 293 13.69 -9.42 27.21
N CYS A 294 13.52 -9.08 25.94
CA CYS A 294 12.48 -9.66 25.08
C CYS A 294 13.08 -10.72 24.16
N ALA A 295 12.73 -12.00 24.34
CA ALA A 295 13.26 -13.08 23.49
C ALA A 295 12.75 -13.03 22.04
N GLN A 296 11.61 -12.36 21.79
CA GLN A 296 11.06 -12.14 20.45
C GLN A 296 9.98 -11.04 20.48
N VAL A 297 10.08 -10.04 19.61
CA VAL A 297 9.03 -9.02 19.43
C VAL A 297 7.84 -9.66 18.69
N ARG A 298 6.63 -9.54 19.22
CA ARG A 298 5.45 -10.24 18.68
C ARG A 298 4.56 -9.32 17.86
N PHE A 299 3.91 -9.88 16.84
CA PHE A 299 2.92 -9.19 16.03
C PHE A 299 1.61 -9.03 16.81
N GLN A 300 0.80 -8.06 16.42
CA GLN A 300 -0.49 -7.75 17.02
C GLN A 300 -1.61 -8.06 16.02
N SER A 301 -2.77 -8.46 16.54
CA SER A 301 -4.00 -8.65 15.78
C SER A 301 -5.02 -7.61 16.21
N LEU A 302 -5.63 -6.90 15.27
CA LEU A 302 -6.64 -5.88 15.47
C LEU A 302 -7.92 -6.29 14.72
N SER A 303 -8.96 -6.66 15.46
CA SER A 303 -10.27 -7.02 14.92
C SER A 303 -11.23 -5.85 15.12
N VAL A 304 -11.73 -5.26 14.03
CA VAL A 304 -12.65 -4.11 14.08
C VAL A 304 -13.97 -4.47 13.42
N LYS A 305 -15.06 -3.92 13.96
CA LYS A 305 -16.42 -4.03 13.42
C LYS A 305 -17.03 -2.63 13.29
N PRO A 306 -17.80 -2.35 12.23
CA PRO A 306 -18.52 -1.09 12.10
C PRO A 306 -19.43 -0.85 13.32
N ASP A 307 -19.40 0.37 13.85
CA ASP A 307 -20.29 0.82 14.92
C ASP A 307 -20.58 2.31 14.71
N PRO A 308 -21.79 2.70 14.26
CA PRO A 308 -22.09 4.05 13.81
C PRO A 308 -22.08 5.10 14.92
N ASN A 309 -21.86 4.71 16.18
CA ASN A 309 -21.84 5.63 17.31
C ASN A 309 -20.68 6.65 17.20
N PRO A 310 -20.96 7.96 17.05
CA PRO A 310 -19.91 8.98 16.96
C PRO A 310 -19.10 9.14 18.26
N LEU A 311 -19.63 8.68 19.40
CA LEU A 311 -18.90 8.64 20.66
C LEU A 311 -17.75 7.62 20.65
N ASN A 312 -17.61 6.79 19.61
CA ASN A 312 -16.37 6.06 19.38
C ASN A 312 -15.14 6.99 19.21
N TRP A 313 -15.36 8.29 18.96
CA TRP A 313 -14.32 9.32 19.01
C TRP A 313 -14.77 10.57 19.82
N PRO A 314 -14.70 10.52 21.16
CA PRO A 314 -15.20 11.60 22.01
C PRO A 314 -14.35 12.88 21.91
N PRO A 315 -14.89 14.05 22.34
CA PRO A 315 -14.21 15.34 22.23
C PRO A 315 -12.80 15.39 22.82
N ILE A 316 -12.52 14.63 23.88
CA ILE A 316 -11.17 14.55 24.50
C ILE A 316 -10.12 13.95 23.54
N LEU A 317 -10.51 13.08 22.62
CA LEU A 317 -9.59 12.57 21.58
C LEU A 317 -9.47 13.54 20.41
N GLN A 318 -10.45 14.42 20.20
CA GLN A 318 -10.41 15.44 19.14
C GLN A 318 -9.39 16.54 19.43
N SER A 319 -9.08 16.81 20.70
CA SER A 319 -7.99 17.72 21.08
C SER A 319 -6.61 17.15 20.79
N VAL A 320 -6.47 15.81 20.71
CA VAL A 320 -5.21 15.15 20.34
C VAL A 320 -5.08 15.06 18.82
N VAL A 321 -6.14 14.61 18.14
CA VAL A 321 -6.18 14.46 16.69
C VAL A 321 -7.39 15.22 16.16
N SER A 322 -7.13 16.33 15.46
CA SER A 322 -8.18 17.21 14.95
C SER A 322 -9.04 16.50 13.89
N LEU A 323 -10.35 16.66 14.03
CA LEU A 323 -11.34 16.24 13.04
C LEU A 323 -11.67 17.39 12.09
N ASP A 324 -11.93 17.06 10.83
CA ASP A 324 -12.70 17.95 9.97
C ASP A 324 -14.19 17.75 10.29
N PRO A 325 -14.90 18.75 10.84
CA PRO A 325 -16.32 18.62 11.16
C PRO A 325 -17.22 18.41 9.92
N LEU A 326 -16.71 18.67 8.71
CA LEU A 326 -17.49 18.59 7.46
C LEU A 326 -17.37 17.24 6.74
N ASN A 327 -16.64 16.26 7.29
CA ASN A 327 -16.53 14.94 6.65
C ASN A 327 -17.72 14.04 6.98
N PHE A 328 -18.76 14.10 6.14
CA PHE A 328 -19.99 13.31 6.27
C PHE A 328 -19.82 11.82 5.92
N GLU A 329 -18.71 11.43 5.29
CA GLU A 329 -18.41 10.05 4.91
C GLU A 329 -17.63 9.30 5.99
N ARG A 330 -17.47 9.89 7.18
CA ARG A 330 -16.80 9.28 8.31
C ARG A 330 -17.58 8.06 8.82
N SER A 331 -16.90 6.92 8.84
CA SER A 331 -17.39 5.67 9.39
C SER A 331 -16.72 5.36 10.73
N TYR A 332 -17.51 5.09 11.77
CA TYR A 332 -17.02 4.74 13.09
C TYR A 332 -16.95 3.22 13.29
N PHE A 333 -16.06 2.78 14.18
CA PHE A 333 -15.87 1.37 14.49
C PHE A 333 -15.46 1.15 15.95
N ARG A 334 -15.69 -0.09 16.40
CA ARG A 334 -15.16 -0.63 17.66
C ARG A 334 -14.48 -1.97 17.40
N GLY A 335 -13.60 -2.39 18.29
CA GLY A 335 -12.80 -3.56 18.04
C GLY A 335 -11.95 -3.98 19.22
N ILE A 336 -11.13 -4.98 18.99
CA ILE A 336 -10.31 -5.61 20.02
C ILE A 336 -8.89 -5.80 19.47
N ARG A 337 -7.89 -5.42 20.26
CA ARG A 337 -6.49 -5.81 20.02
C ARG A 337 -6.19 -7.09 20.79
N ARG A 338 -5.50 -8.02 20.13
CA ARG A 338 -4.95 -9.24 20.74
C ARG A 338 -3.45 -9.33 20.47
N THR A 339 -2.68 -9.62 21.51
CA THR A 339 -1.27 -9.98 21.44
C THR A 339 -1.12 -11.48 21.72
N PRO A 340 -0.44 -12.27 20.86
CA PRO A 340 -0.23 -13.68 21.10
C PRO A 340 0.52 -13.94 22.43
N ASP A 341 -0.12 -14.71 23.30
CA ASP A 341 0.40 -15.33 24.53
C ASP A 341 0.80 -14.43 25.71
N TYR A 342 0.13 -13.30 25.93
CA TYR A 342 -0.02 -12.83 27.30
C TYR A 342 -1.08 -13.70 27.99
N VAL A 343 -0.69 -14.32 29.10
CA VAL A 343 -1.59 -15.03 30.04
C VAL A 343 -2.89 -14.26 30.18
N VAL A 344 -4.04 -14.93 30.05
CA VAL A 344 -5.43 -14.48 30.28
C VAL A 344 -5.54 -13.02 30.78
N GLN A 345 -5.24 -12.06 29.92
CA GLN A 345 -5.48 -10.64 30.16
C GLN A 345 -6.75 -10.26 29.40
N PRO A 346 -7.58 -9.37 29.98
CA PRO A 346 -8.68 -8.79 29.23
C PRO A 346 -8.11 -8.17 27.94
N PRO A 347 -8.75 -8.39 26.79
CA PRO A 347 -8.20 -7.91 25.55
C PRO A 347 -8.35 -6.38 25.48
N ASP A 348 -7.41 -5.68 24.83
CA ASP A 348 -7.51 -4.23 24.77
C ASP A 348 -8.66 -3.81 23.88
N LEU A 349 -9.41 -2.82 24.35
CA LEU A 349 -10.56 -2.29 23.63
C LEU A 349 -10.08 -1.27 22.62
N VAL A 350 -10.74 -1.26 21.47
CA VAL A 350 -10.44 -0.35 20.36
C VAL A 350 -11.69 0.39 19.96
N ARG A 351 -11.57 1.70 19.78
CA ARG A 351 -12.60 2.56 19.18
C ARG A 351 -11.94 3.53 18.22
N GLY A 352 -12.64 3.90 17.16
CA GLY A 352 -12.05 4.78 16.17
C GLY A 352 -12.99 5.15 15.05
N PHE A 353 -12.40 5.78 14.04
CA PHE A 353 -13.07 6.14 12.81
C PHE A 353 -12.13 6.02 11.61
N CYS A 354 -12.74 5.84 10.44
CA CYS A 354 -12.10 5.98 9.14
C CYS A 354 -12.84 7.05 8.35
N GLU A 355 -12.12 7.85 7.57
CA GLU A 355 -12.70 8.84 6.68
C GLU A 355 -11.94 8.88 5.35
N PRO A 356 -12.61 9.09 4.22
CA PRO A 356 -11.95 9.21 2.93
C PRO A 356 -11.21 10.54 2.83
N ILE A 357 -10.10 10.53 2.11
CA ILE A 357 -9.36 11.73 1.71
C ILE A 357 -9.72 11.96 0.25
N ALA A 358 -10.54 12.99 0.01
CA ALA A 358 -11.15 13.25 -1.30
C ALA A 358 -10.10 13.60 -2.38
N ASP A 359 -9.06 14.34 -2.00
CA ASP A 359 -8.04 14.82 -2.92
C ASP A 359 -7.06 13.71 -3.32
N PHE A 360 -6.64 13.73 -4.59
CA PHE A 360 -5.60 12.84 -5.09
C PHE A 360 -4.27 13.16 -4.42
N GLN A 361 -3.61 12.13 -3.88
CA GLN A 361 -2.29 12.26 -3.24
C GLN A 361 -1.25 11.55 -4.12
N GLY A 362 -0.30 12.32 -4.64
CA GLY A 362 0.71 11.81 -5.57
C GLY A 362 0.15 11.12 -6.82
N GLY A 363 -1.05 11.52 -7.26
CA GLY A 363 -1.74 10.94 -8.42
C GLY A 363 -2.62 9.71 -8.13
N PHE A 364 -2.78 9.33 -6.87
CA PHE A 364 -3.66 8.22 -6.45
C PHE A 364 -4.88 8.74 -5.68
N SER A 365 -6.05 8.18 -5.98
CA SER A 365 -7.28 8.31 -5.18
C SER A 365 -7.43 7.12 -4.23
N GLY A 366 -8.46 7.12 -3.37
CA GLY A 366 -8.78 5.98 -2.50
C GLY A 366 -8.02 5.95 -1.17
N TRP A 367 -7.27 7.00 -0.86
CA TRP A 367 -6.66 7.16 0.46
C TRP A 367 -7.74 7.34 1.52
N ARG A 368 -7.56 6.69 2.68
CA ARG A 368 -8.45 6.88 3.83
C ARG A 368 -7.61 7.20 5.06
N ARG A 369 -7.99 8.23 5.81
CA ARG A 369 -7.45 8.46 7.14
C ARG A 369 -8.09 7.45 8.09
N ILE A 370 -7.29 6.91 9.00
CA ILE A 370 -7.76 6.05 10.08
C ILE A 370 -7.19 6.58 11.39
N CYS A 371 -8.07 6.76 12.37
CA CYS A 371 -7.70 7.12 13.73
C CYS A 371 -8.39 6.18 14.70
N PHE A 372 -7.65 5.68 15.68
CA PHE A 372 -8.20 4.79 16.69
C PHE A 372 -7.47 4.93 18.00
N VAL A 373 -8.16 4.58 19.07
CA VAL A 373 -7.60 4.50 20.41
C VAL A 373 -7.60 3.04 20.83
N ILE A 374 -6.50 2.59 21.41
CA ILE A 374 -6.41 1.31 22.11
C ILE A 374 -6.32 1.62 23.59
N TYR A 375 -7.22 1.03 24.39
CA TYR A 375 -7.31 1.38 25.80
C TYR A 375 -7.64 0.20 26.71
N GLN A 376 -7.24 0.36 27.97
CA GLN A 376 -7.61 -0.47 29.11
C GLN A 376 -7.93 0.45 30.29
N TRP A 377 -8.97 0.12 31.06
CA TRP A 377 -9.45 0.94 32.16
C TRP A 377 -10.09 0.07 33.24
N ASP A 378 -10.19 0.60 34.46
CA ASP A 378 -10.76 -0.14 35.59
C ASP A 378 -12.28 -0.26 35.45
N GLN A 379 -12.77 -1.50 35.37
CA GLN A 379 -14.19 -1.80 35.44
C GLN A 379 -14.53 -2.28 36.85
N GLU A 380 -14.64 -1.36 37.81
CA GLU A 380 -15.01 -1.71 39.19
C GLU A 380 -16.42 -2.33 39.33
N GLN A 381 -17.23 -2.40 38.27
CA GLN A 381 -18.48 -3.18 38.26
C GLN A 381 -18.67 -3.88 36.91
N PRO A 382 -18.73 -5.22 36.85
CA PRO A 382 -19.22 -5.90 35.67
C PRO A 382 -20.65 -5.44 35.38
N PRO A 383 -21.05 -5.28 34.10
CA PRO A 383 -22.44 -4.95 33.78
C PRO A 383 -23.35 -6.01 34.41
N VAL A 384 -24.28 -5.58 35.26
CA VAL A 384 -25.34 -6.44 35.76
C VAL A 384 -26.18 -6.84 34.55
N LEU A 385 -26.00 -8.06 34.06
CA LEU A 385 -26.92 -8.67 33.11
C LEU A 385 -28.32 -8.60 33.71
N SER A 386 -29.16 -7.70 33.22
CA SER A 386 -30.56 -7.65 33.60
C SER A 386 -31.21 -8.93 33.09
N ALA A 387 -31.37 -9.90 33.98
CA ALA A 387 -32.28 -11.01 33.76
C ALA A 387 -33.68 -10.43 33.62
N ASN A 388 -34.18 -10.30 32.38
CA ASN A 388 -35.58 -10.60 32.08
C ASN A 388 -35.90 -10.61 30.57
N ASP A 389 -36.70 -11.62 30.25
CA ASP A 389 -37.57 -11.83 29.09
C ASP A 389 -36.96 -12.20 27.73
N GLY A 390 -36.52 -13.46 27.65
CA GLY A 390 -37.31 -14.46 26.92
C GLY A 390 -37.41 -14.38 25.40
N THR A 391 -36.62 -13.55 24.73
CA THR A 391 -36.41 -13.64 23.28
C THR A 391 -34.93 -13.42 23.00
N GLU A 392 -34.20 -14.48 22.65
CA GLU A 392 -32.79 -14.34 22.25
C GLU A 392 -32.69 -13.89 20.79
N PRO A 393 -32.29 -12.63 20.50
CA PRO A 393 -31.45 -12.39 19.36
C PRO A 393 -30.02 -12.87 19.70
N ALA A 394 -29.28 -13.37 18.72
CA ALA A 394 -27.90 -13.79 18.90
C ALA A 394 -27.08 -12.62 19.51
N LEU A 395 -26.75 -12.73 20.80
CA LEU A 395 -25.95 -11.74 21.52
C LEU A 395 -24.52 -11.79 20.96
N ASP A 396 -24.02 -10.65 20.46
CA ASP A 396 -22.60 -10.47 20.14
C ASP A 396 -21.82 -10.71 21.44
N GLU A 397 -21.14 -11.86 21.56
CA GLU A 397 -20.40 -12.29 22.76
C GLU A 397 -19.37 -11.24 23.25
N ASN A 398 -19.06 -10.24 22.43
CA ASN A 398 -18.17 -9.13 22.74
C ASN A 398 -18.89 -7.82 23.12
N ALA A 399 -20.22 -7.79 23.30
CA ALA A 399 -20.96 -6.55 23.62
C ALA A 399 -20.66 -6.03 25.05
N GLY A 400 -20.60 -6.94 26.04
CA GLY A 400 -20.42 -6.62 27.46
C GLY A 400 -19.28 -5.63 27.80
N PRO A 401 -18.05 -5.76 27.27
CA PRO A 401 -16.96 -4.83 27.59
C PRO A 401 -17.14 -3.40 27.01
N PHE A 402 -18.02 -3.20 26.03
CA PHE A 402 -18.27 -1.89 25.43
C PHE A 402 -19.50 -1.15 25.98
N GLU A 403 -20.24 -1.77 26.91
CA GLU A 403 -21.46 -1.22 27.53
C GLU A 403 -21.20 -0.23 28.69
N ALA A 404 -19.97 -0.22 29.22
CA ALA A 404 -19.57 0.72 30.27
C ALA A 404 -19.49 2.18 29.75
N LYS A 405 -19.66 3.17 30.65
CA LYS A 405 -19.67 4.60 30.30
C LYS A 405 -18.39 5.01 29.56
N TRP A 406 -18.52 5.34 28.27
CA TRP A 406 -17.42 5.80 27.43
C TRP A 406 -17.71 7.21 26.88
N PRO A 407 -16.76 8.17 26.97
CA PRO A 407 -15.50 8.08 27.72
C PRO A 407 -15.73 8.02 29.24
N PRO A 408 -14.75 7.56 30.03
CA PRO A 408 -14.81 7.59 31.49
C PRO A 408 -14.93 9.03 32.01
N PRO A 409 -15.57 9.24 33.18
CA PRO A 409 -15.68 10.56 33.78
C PRO A 409 -14.31 11.15 34.15
N ASP A 410 -13.37 10.34 34.65
CA ASP A 410 -12.03 10.78 35.05
C ASP A 410 -10.94 10.18 34.13
N PHE A 411 -10.77 10.79 32.95
CA PHE A 411 -9.86 10.31 31.90
C PHE A 411 -8.39 10.17 32.32
N GLU A 412 -7.91 10.91 33.32
CA GLU A 412 -6.51 10.82 33.77
C GLU A 412 -6.28 9.73 34.83
N SER A 413 -7.33 9.28 35.53
CA SER A 413 -7.21 8.37 36.68
C SER A 413 -7.75 6.96 36.41
N ASP A 414 -8.69 6.83 35.47
CA ASP A 414 -9.42 5.58 35.26
C ASP A 414 -8.73 4.60 34.29
N PHE A 415 -7.74 5.06 33.53
CA PHE A 415 -7.09 4.27 32.49
C PHE A 415 -5.74 3.68 32.92
N TYR A 416 -5.55 2.41 32.58
CA TYR A 416 -4.26 1.72 32.66
C TYR A 416 -3.45 1.86 31.36
N LEU A 417 -4.14 2.13 30.24
CA LEU A 417 -3.54 2.30 28.92
C LEU A 417 -4.43 3.18 28.06
N VAL A 418 -3.87 4.20 27.39
CA VAL A 418 -4.58 4.97 26.36
C VAL A 418 -3.63 5.36 25.22
N GLN A 419 -3.61 4.57 24.16
CA GLN A 419 -2.76 4.79 23.00
C GLN A 419 -3.59 5.29 21.83
N VAL A 420 -3.31 6.51 21.36
CA VAL A 420 -3.96 7.13 20.21
C VAL A 420 -3.12 6.90 18.97
N TYR A 421 -3.74 6.33 17.94
CA TYR A 421 -3.16 6.03 16.64
C TYR A 421 -3.74 6.97 15.59
N GLU A 422 -2.87 7.54 14.77
CA GLU A 422 -3.22 8.24 13.53
C GLU A 422 -2.44 7.62 12.38
N GLY A 423 -3.13 7.28 11.30
CA GLY A 423 -2.49 6.77 10.10
C GLY A 423 -3.36 6.89 8.86
N VAL A 424 -2.90 6.24 7.80
CA VAL A 424 -3.62 6.15 6.53
C VAL A 424 -3.75 4.69 6.12
N ILE A 425 -4.90 4.34 5.57
CA ILE A 425 -5.09 3.13 4.78
C ILE A 425 -4.69 3.48 3.35
N LEU A 426 -3.78 2.68 2.79
CA LEU A 426 -3.29 2.85 1.42
C LEU A 426 -4.40 2.60 0.40
N PRO A 427 -4.33 3.13 -0.83
CA PRO A 427 -5.37 2.98 -1.86
C PRO A 427 -5.85 1.55 -2.13
N GLU A 428 -4.99 0.55 -1.99
CA GLU A 428 -5.36 -0.88 -2.13
C GLU A 428 -6.34 -1.36 -1.03
N GLY A 429 -6.45 -0.64 0.09
CA GLY A 429 -7.34 -0.97 1.20
C GLY A 429 -6.81 -2.07 2.14
N ARG A 430 -5.60 -2.58 1.91
CA ARG A 430 -5.04 -3.74 2.62
C ARG A 430 -3.91 -3.45 3.57
N MET A 431 -3.42 -2.22 3.62
CA MET A 431 -2.33 -1.82 4.50
C MET A 431 -2.64 -0.48 5.15
N MET A 432 -2.25 -0.33 6.40
CA MET A 432 -2.26 0.94 7.12
C MET A 432 -0.88 1.24 7.70
N ILE A 433 -0.50 2.52 7.66
CA ILE A 433 0.79 3.01 8.13
C ILE A 433 0.55 4.32 8.86
N GLY A 434 1.22 4.53 9.98
CA GLY A 434 1.07 5.76 10.74
C GLY A 434 1.93 5.83 11.99
N THR A 435 1.51 6.70 12.90
CA THR A 435 2.14 6.94 14.19
C THR A 435 1.13 6.80 15.33
N TRP A 436 1.62 6.48 16.51
CA TRP A 436 0.82 6.43 17.73
C TRP A 436 1.52 7.19 18.86
N ILE A 437 0.74 7.59 19.86
CA ILE A 437 1.19 8.27 21.08
C ILE A 437 0.41 7.72 22.28
N ASP A 438 1.09 7.53 23.40
CA ASP A 438 0.46 7.24 24.69
C ASP A 438 0.00 8.54 25.35
N LEU A 439 -1.25 8.61 25.81
CA LEU A 439 -1.76 9.81 26.48
C LEU A 439 -1.41 9.87 27.97
N LEU A 440 -1.10 8.74 28.60
CA LEU A 440 -0.65 8.70 29.99
C LEU A 440 0.84 9.05 30.08
N GLU A 441 1.64 8.52 29.15
CA GLU A 441 3.06 8.82 29.01
C GLU A 441 3.37 9.42 27.63
N THR A 442 3.12 10.71 27.43
CA THR A 442 3.25 11.39 26.11
C THR A 442 4.62 11.34 25.43
N LEU A 443 5.66 10.89 26.14
CA LEU A 443 6.97 10.60 25.56
C LEU A 443 7.01 9.25 24.83
N ASP A 444 6.10 8.33 25.15
CA ASP A 444 5.93 7.05 24.50
C ASP A 444 5.10 7.22 23.23
N LYS A 445 5.81 7.14 22.11
CA LYS A 445 5.25 7.26 20.77
C LYS A 445 6.08 6.47 19.79
N GLY A 446 5.51 6.23 18.61
CA GLY A 446 6.29 5.69 17.51
C GLY A 446 5.48 5.28 16.30
N PRO A 447 6.12 4.60 15.34
CA PRO A 447 5.46 4.16 14.13
C PRO A 447 4.62 2.91 14.37
N PHE A 448 3.67 2.68 13.47
CA PHE A 448 2.99 1.40 13.32
C PHE A 448 2.79 1.03 11.84
N ILE A 449 2.59 -0.26 11.60
CA ILE A 449 2.15 -0.81 10.32
C ILE A 449 1.22 -2.00 10.57
N PHE A 450 0.07 -2.03 9.89
CA PHE A 450 -0.79 -3.21 9.84
C PHE A 450 -1.19 -3.55 8.40
N TRP A 451 -1.54 -4.81 8.16
CA TRP A 451 -2.08 -5.30 6.90
C TRP A 451 -3.26 -6.25 7.14
N LYS A 452 -4.20 -6.30 6.19
CA LYS A 452 -5.28 -7.28 6.19
C LYS A 452 -4.74 -8.67 5.85
N ARG A 453 -5.28 -9.68 6.51
CA ARG A 453 -4.97 -11.10 6.30
C ARG A 453 -5.48 -11.65 4.96
#